data_AF-A0A1B9BA88-F1
#
_entry.id   AF-A0A1B9BA88-F1
#
_cell.length_a   1.000
_cell.length_b   1.000
_cell.length_c   1.000
_cell.angle_alpha   90.00
_cell.angle_beta   90.00
_cell.angle_gamma   90.00
#
_symmetry.space_group_name_H-M   'P 1'
#
loop_
_entity.id
_entity.type
_entity.pdbx_description
1 polymer ?
#
loop_
_entity_poly.entity_id
_entity_poly.type
_entity_poly.pdbx_seq_one_letter_code
_entity_poly.pdbx_strand_id
1 'polypeptide(L)'
;MIDCTEVLLKEMVQQNNLQPEDVCSVFISVTNDIDAAFPARALRRLSGWEYVPVMCMNEIPVPGSLAQCIRVMMHVNTKAAQQEVKHIYLEEAVKLRPDLQQSSQCGQLSK
;
A
#
# COMPACT_ATOMS: atom_id res chain seq x y z
N MET A 1 -5.26 -4.88 10.47
CA MET A 1 -4.30 -5.37 9.46
C MET A 1 -4.96 -5.59 8.09
N ILE A 2 -5.81 -6.62 7.89
CA ILE A 2 -6.41 -6.89 6.55
C ILE A 2 -7.17 -5.66 6.03
N ASP A 3 -8.01 -5.04 6.85
CA ASP A 3 -8.79 -3.86 6.43
C ASP A 3 -7.87 -2.67 6.09
N CYS A 4 -6.81 -2.45 6.88
CA CYS A 4 -5.80 -1.42 6.60
C CYS A 4 -5.06 -1.68 5.28
N THR A 5 -4.70 -2.95 5.00
CA THR A 5 -4.09 -3.34 3.72
C THR A 5 -5.07 -3.14 2.56
N GLU A 6 -6.35 -3.43 2.76
CA GLU A 6 -7.39 -3.23 1.74
C GLU A 6 -7.58 -1.75 1.41
N VAL A 7 -7.61 -0.88 2.44
CA VAL A 7 -7.66 0.59 2.25
C VAL A 7 -6.45 1.08 1.46
N LEU A 8 -5.24 0.64 1.84
CA LEU A 8 -4.02 1.00 1.12
C LEU A 8 -4.06 0.56 -0.35
N LEU A 9 -4.45 -0.69 -0.63
CA LEU A 9 -4.55 -1.21 -1.99
C LEU A 9 -5.58 -0.43 -2.81
N LYS A 10 -6.76 -0.13 -2.24
CA LYS A 10 -7.79 0.67 -2.91
C LYS A 10 -7.29 2.06 -3.28
N GLU A 11 -6.59 2.74 -2.37
CA GLU A 11 -6.03 4.06 -2.63
C GLU A 11 -4.94 4.02 -3.71
N MET A 12 -4.05 3.01 -3.68
CA MET A 12 -3.04 2.80 -4.72
C MET A 12 -3.67 2.63 -6.11
N VAL A 13 -4.71 1.81 -6.19
CA VAL A 13 -5.45 1.52 -7.43
C VAL A 13 -6.16 2.76 -7.94
N GLN A 14 -6.88 3.46 -7.06
CA GLN A 14 -7.65 4.65 -7.42
C GLN A 14 -6.74 5.79 -7.88
N GLN A 15 -5.67 6.09 -7.14
CA GLN A 15 -4.81 7.23 -7.43
C GLN A 15 -3.98 7.08 -8.71
N ASN A 16 -3.65 5.84 -9.07
CA ASN A 16 -2.87 5.51 -10.26
C ASN A 16 -3.74 4.95 -11.41
N ASN A 17 -5.07 4.92 -11.26
CA ASN A 17 -6.03 4.41 -12.25
C ASN A 17 -5.67 3.01 -12.78
N LEU A 18 -5.43 2.07 -11.86
CA LEU A 18 -4.94 0.72 -12.19
C LEU A 18 -6.09 -0.24 -12.48
N GLN A 19 -5.89 -1.12 -13.47
CA GLN A 19 -6.73 -2.30 -13.70
C GLN A 19 -5.95 -3.56 -13.30
N PRO A 20 -6.62 -4.62 -12.80
CA PRO A 20 -5.94 -5.84 -12.35
C PRO A 20 -5.12 -6.52 -13.45
N GLU A 21 -5.57 -6.47 -14.71
CA GLU A 21 -4.87 -7.04 -15.87
C GLU A 21 -3.51 -6.38 -16.16
N ASP A 22 -3.30 -5.14 -15.70
CA ASP A 22 -2.03 -4.43 -15.87
C ASP A 22 -1.03 -4.76 -14.75
N VAL A 23 -1.46 -5.46 -13.69
CA VAL A 23 -0.61 -5.75 -12.52
C VAL A 23 0.13 -7.07 -12.70
N CYS A 24 1.44 -6.97 -12.85
CA CYS A 24 2.32 -8.12 -12.96
C CYS A 24 2.44 -8.89 -11.64
N SER A 25 2.61 -8.18 -10.51
CA SER A 25 2.70 -8.80 -9.19
C SER A 25 2.55 -7.78 -8.04
N VAL A 26 2.21 -8.28 -6.86
CA VAL A 26 2.14 -7.51 -5.61
C VAL A 26 3.00 -8.16 -4.55
N PHE A 27 3.93 -7.42 -3.96
CA PHE A 27 4.66 -7.84 -2.76
C PHE A 27 4.19 -7.05 -1.56
N ILE A 28 3.98 -7.74 -0.43
CA ILE A 28 3.56 -7.12 0.83
C ILE A 28 4.58 -7.47 1.91
N SER A 29 5.20 -6.47 2.52
CA SER A 29 6.01 -6.67 3.73
C SER A 29 5.28 -6.17 4.97
N VAL A 30 5.55 -6.83 6.09
CA VAL A 30 5.08 -6.41 7.42
C VAL A 30 6.23 -6.40 8.41
N THR A 31 6.18 -5.48 9.36
CA THR A 31 7.10 -5.51 10.51
C THR A 31 6.87 -6.77 11.36
N ASN A 32 7.90 -7.18 12.09
CA ASN A 32 7.92 -8.42 12.87
C ASN A 32 6.93 -8.46 14.05
N ASP A 33 6.37 -7.31 14.42
CA ASP A 33 5.32 -7.12 15.42
C ASP A 33 3.89 -7.31 14.84
N ILE A 34 3.77 -7.78 13.60
CA ILE A 34 2.50 -8.18 12.96
C ILE A 34 2.55 -9.67 12.58
N ASP A 35 1.73 -10.49 13.25
CA ASP A 35 1.64 -11.95 13.03
C ASP A 35 0.19 -12.48 12.92
N ALA A 36 -0.81 -11.60 13.04
CA ALA A 36 -2.21 -11.99 13.22
C ALA A 36 -2.86 -12.68 12.00
N ALA A 37 -2.42 -12.39 10.77
CA ALA A 37 -2.86 -13.08 9.54
C ALA A 37 -1.97 -12.69 8.34
N PHE A 38 -2.21 -13.34 7.18
CA PHE A 38 -1.57 -12.95 5.92
C PHE A 38 -2.25 -11.72 5.29
N PRO A 39 -1.52 -10.61 5.05
CA PRO A 39 -2.06 -9.41 4.41
C PRO A 39 -2.58 -9.64 2.98
N ALA A 40 -2.02 -10.62 2.25
CA ALA A 40 -2.45 -10.97 0.89
C ALA A 40 -3.95 -11.30 0.78
N ARG A 41 -4.62 -11.66 1.89
CA ARG A 41 -6.07 -11.81 1.93
C ARG A 41 -6.82 -10.54 1.56
N ALA A 42 -6.26 -9.36 1.84
CA ALA A 42 -6.86 -8.08 1.46
C ALA A 42 -6.97 -7.94 -0.07
N LEU A 43 -5.97 -8.41 -0.82
CA LEU A 43 -6.00 -8.38 -2.29
C LEU A 43 -7.18 -9.17 -2.85
N ARG A 44 -7.55 -10.27 -2.19
CA ARG A 44 -8.69 -11.12 -2.57
C ARG A 44 -10.06 -10.52 -2.29
N ARG A 45 -10.11 -9.36 -1.63
CA ARG A 45 -11.35 -8.59 -1.42
C ARG A 45 -11.56 -7.53 -2.50
N LEU A 46 -10.56 -7.25 -3.33
CA LEU A 46 -10.73 -6.37 -4.49
C LEU A 46 -11.32 -7.19 -5.64
N SER A 47 -12.43 -6.72 -6.20
CA SER A 47 -13.11 -7.39 -7.32
C SER A 47 -12.22 -7.41 -8.57
N GLY A 48 -12.02 -8.59 -9.18
CA GLY A 48 -11.20 -8.76 -10.38
C GLY A 48 -9.71 -9.02 -10.12
N TRP A 49 -9.27 -9.05 -8.85
CA TRP A 49 -7.86 -9.23 -8.47
C TRP A 49 -7.49 -10.68 -8.11
N GLU A 50 -8.37 -11.65 -8.39
CA GLU A 50 -8.21 -13.05 -8.00
C GLU A 50 -7.02 -13.73 -8.69
N TYR A 51 -6.58 -13.22 -9.83
CA TYR A 51 -5.48 -13.79 -10.61
C TYR A 51 -4.15 -13.06 -10.42
N VAL A 52 -4.15 -11.92 -9.73
CA VAL A 52 -2.91 -11.17 -9.49
C VAL A 52 -2.01 -11.96 -8.53
N PRO A 53 -0.77 -12.29 -8.92
CA PRO A 53 0.14 -13.02 -8.06
C PRO A 53 0.62 -12.11 -6.92
N VAL A 54 0.60 -12.65 -5.70
CA VAL A 54 0.95 -11.92 -4.49
C VAL A 54 1.85 -12.74 -3.58
N MET A 55 2.85 -12.08 -2.99
CA MET A 55 3.78 -12.67 -2.04
C MET A 55 3.86 -11.81 -0.77
N CYS A 56 3.94 -12.46 0.39
CA CYS A 56 4.18 -11.79 1.67
C CYS A 56 5.58 -12.10 2.19
N MET A 57 6.18 -11.13 2.88
CA MET A 57 7.49 -11.25 3.52
C MET A 57 7.54 -10.47 4.84
N ASN A 58 8.52 -10.78 5.68
CA ASN A 58 8.86 -9.93 6.82
C ASN A 58 9.76 -8.78 6.35
N GLU A 59 9.48 -7.59 6.84
CA GLU A 59 10.36 -6.44 6.69
C GLU A 59 11.60 -6.58 7.56
N ILE A 60 12.71 -5.97 7.13
CA ILE A 60 13.93 -5.93 7.93
C ILE A 60 13.67 -5.28 9.32
N PRO A 61 14.01 -5.95 10.44
CA PRO A 61 13.71 -5.45 11.79
C PRO A 61 14.75 -4.41 12.24
N VAL A 62 14.67 -3.20 11.70
CA VAL A 62 15.58 -2.09 12.04
C VAL A 62 15.17 -1.48 13.39
N PRO A 63 16.05 -1.41 14.41
CA PRO A 63 15.73 -0.78 15.69
C PRO A 63 15.30 0.68 15.51
N GLY A 64 14.21 1.08 16.18
CA GLY A 64 13.65 2.43 16.09
C GLY A 64 12.90 2.73 14.78
N SER A 65 12.73 1.74 13.90
CA SER A 65 11.87 1.87 12.72
C SER A 65 10.38 1.88 13.10
N LEU A 66 9.55 2.31 12.14
CA LEU A 66 8.11 2.41 12.34
C LEU A 66 7.48 1.03 12.63
N ALA A 67 6.91 0.89 13.82
CA ALA A 67 6.19 -0.29 14.29
C ALA A 67 4.85 -0.48 13.56
N GLN A 68 4.31 -1.71 13.59
CA GLN A 68 3.01 -2.09 13.01
C GLN A 68 2.80 -1.60 11.57
N CYS A 69 3.86 -1.67 10.75
CA CYS A 69 3.86 -1.09 9.42
C CYS A 69 3.67 -2.19 8.35
N ILE A 70 2.73 -1.94 7.44
CA ILE A 70 2.47 -2.75 6.25
C ILE A 70 2.93 -1.95 5.05
N ARG A 71 3.74 -2.55 4.17
CA ARG A 71 4.19 -1.93 2.93
C ARG A 71 3.76 -2.77 1.74
N VAL A 72 3.42 -2.10 0.65
CA VAL A 72 3.03 -2.75 -0.60
C VAL A 72 3.91 -2.23 -1.72
N MET A 73 4.50 -3.16 -2.46
CA MET A 73 5.13 -2.90 -3.74
C MET A 73 4.30 -3.56 -4.84
N MET A 74 3.82 -2.77 -5.79
CA MET A 74 2.98 -3.26 -6.89
C MET A 74 3.72 -3.01 -8.20
N HIS A 75 3.99 -4.08 -8.95
CA HIS A 75 4.59 -4.02 -10.27
C HIS A 75 3.48 -3.94 -11.31
N VAL A 76 3.46 -2.84 -12.06
CA VAL A 76 2.41 -2.52 -13.02
C VAL A 76 3.03 -2.28 -14.39
N ASN A 77 2.42 -2.85 -15.43
CA ASN A 77 2.68 -2.47 -16.81
C ASN A 77 2.03 -1.11 -17.09
N THR A 78 2.81 -0.04 -17.15
CA THR A 78 2.29 1.32 -17.33
C THR A 78 3.11 2.11 -18.34
N LYS A 79 2.47 3.11 -18.95
CA LYS A 79 3.12 4.13 -19.80
C LYS A 79 3.47 5.40 -19.01
N ALA A 80 2.99 5.52 -17.77
CA ALA A 80 3.30 6.66 -16.92
C ALA A 80 4.81 6.74 -16.69
N ALA A 81 5.34 7.96 -16.73
CA ALA A 81 6.72 8.19 -16.34
C ALA A 81 6.87 8.01 -14.82
N GLN A 82 8.08 7.69 -14.36
CA GLN A 82 8.32 7.34 -12.96
C GLN A 82 7.89 8.43 -11.98
N GLN A 83 8.10 9.71 -12.33
CA GLN A 83 7.72 10.86 -11.51
C GLN A 83 6.19 11.12 -11.45
N GLU A 84 5.41 10.49 -12.32
CA GLU A 84 3.94 10.62 -12.35
C GLU A 84 3.27 9.57 -11.45
N VAL A 85 4.02 8.54 -11.03
CA VAL A 85 3.51 7.49 -10.15
C VAL A 85 3.22 8.07 -8.76
N LYS A 86 1.98 7.90 -8.31
CA LYS A 86 1.55 8.36 -6.99
C LYS A 86 1.78 7.26 -5.95
N HIS A 87 2.81 7.45 -5.14
CA HIS A 87 3.06 6.58 -3.99
C HIS A 87 2.19 6.98 -2.80
N ILE A 88 1.53 6.00 -2.19
CA ILE A 88 0.54 6.23 -1.13
C ILE A 88 1.16 5.93 0.24
N TYR A 89 1.05 6.89 1.16
CA TYR A 89 1.43 6.75 2.56
C TYR A 89 0.25 7.17 3.42
N LEU A 90 -0.20 6.27 4.30
CA LEU A 90 -1.34 6.47 5.19
C LEU A 90 -0.89 6.41 6.65
N GLU A 91 -1.70 6.97 7.56
CA GLU A 91 -1.46 6.92 9.00
C GLU A 91 -0.03 7.40 9.36
N GLU A 92 0.62 6.73 10.31
CA GLU A 92 1.98 7.03 10.74
C GLU A 92 3.05 6.78 9.65
N ALA A 93 2.71 6.04 8.58
CA ALA A 93 3.65 5.77 7.49
C ALA A 93 3.95 7.02 6.65
N VAL A 94 3.16 8.10 6.76
CA VAL A 94 3.49 9.41 6.15
C VAL A 94 4.85 9.94 6.61
N LYS A 95 5.33 9.54 7.79
CA LYS A 95 6.63 9.92 8.34
C LYS A 95 7.81 9.28 7.60
N LEU A 96 7.56 8.22 6.81
CA LEU A 96 8.60 7.52 6.06
C LEU A 96 9.06 8.29 4.82
N ARG A 97 8.22 9.21 4.30
CA ARG A 97 8.53 10.06 3.14
C ARG A 97 8.05 11.49 3.38
N PRO A 98 8.71 12.24 4.26
CA PRO A 98 8.36 13.65 4.52
C PRO A 98 8.43 14.50 3.26
N ASP A 99 9.25 14.11 2.28
CA ASP A 99 9.39 14.76 0.97
C ASP A 99 8.18 14.58 0.04
N LEU A 100 7.35 13.55 0.25
CA LEU A 100 6.14 13.30 -0.53
C LEU A 100 4.86 13.79 0.15
N GLN A 101 4.98 14.44 1.32
CA GLN A 101 3.86 15.09 1.97
C GLN A 101 3.49 16.37 1.20
N GLN A 102 2.78 16.22 0.08
CA GLN A 102 1.96 17.32 -0.42
C GLN A 102 0.83 17.52 0.59
N SER A 103 0.77 18.72 1.14
CA SER A 103 -0.16 19.20 2.15
C SER A 103 -1.61 18.80 1.85
N SER A 104 -1.98 17.61 2.30
CA SER A 104 -3.35 17.15 2.36
C SER A 104 -3.92 17.73 3.64
N GLN A 105 -4.27 19.02 3.63
CA GLN A 105 -5.20 19.54 4.61
C GLN A 105 -6.52 18.80 4.42
N CYS A 106 -6.73 17.75 5.21
CA CYS A 106 -8.05 17.18 5.40
C CYS A 106 -8.91 18.30 5.98
N GLY A 107 -9.88 18.74 5.19
CA GLY A 107 -10.78 19.82 5.53
C GLY A 107 -11.40 19.61 6.89
N GLN A 108 -11.41 20.67 7.68
CA GLN A 108 -12.30 20.81 8.82
C GLN A 108 -13.73 20.55 8.34
N LEU A 109 -14.27 19.38 8.65
CA LEU A 109 -15.70 19.15 8.61
C LEU A 109 -16.31 19.97 9.74
N SER A 110 -16.84 21.11 9.32
CA SER A 110 -17.69 22.02 10.07
C SER A 110 -18.97 21.32 10.53
N LYS A 111 -19.25 21.52 11.83
CA LYS A 111 -20.49 21.31 12.60
C LYS A 111 -20.78 19.90 13.11
#